data_AF-A0A4E9FDS4-F1
#
_entry.id   AF-A0A4E9FDS4-F1
#
_cell.length_a   1.000
_cell.length_b   1.000
_cell.length_c   1.000
_cell.angle_alpha   90.00
_cell.angle_beta   90.00
_cell.angle_gamma   90.00
#
_symmetry.space_group_name_H-M   'P 1'
#
loop_
_entity.id
_entity.type
_entity.pdbx_description
1 polymer ?
#
loop_
_entity_poly.entity_id
_entity_poly.type
_entity_poly.pdbx_seq_one_letter_code
_entity_poly.pdbx_strand_id
1 'polypeptide(L)' 'MKCDAKIDGSWRTRITACLAPGGFRLLVGTEFTEAGRKYTCTRKPDGRVEFAYRPA' A
#
# COMPACT_ATOMS: atom_id res chain seq x y z
N MET A 1 -7.05 3.64 1.49
CA MET A 1 -7.62 3.79 0.13
C MET A 1 -7.91 5.26 -0.11
N LYS A 2 -7.90 5.71 -1.36
CA LYS A 2 -8.28 7.09 -1.75
C LYS A 2 -9.21 7.03 -2.96
N CYS A 3 -10.17 7.95 -3.00
CA CYS A 3 -11.00 8.23 -4.17
C CYS A 3 -10.45 9.47 -4.89
N ASP A 4 -10.29 9.38 -6.21
CA ASP A 4 -9.94 10.49 -7.07
C ASP A 4 -11.16 10.76 -7.97
N ALA A 5 -11.93 11.81 -7.66
CA ALA A 5 -13.05 12.28 -8.46
C ALA A 5 -12.55 13.17 -9.61
N LYS A 6 -13.15 13.03 -10.79
CA LYS A 6 -12.88 13.83 -11.97
C LYS A 6 -14.00 14.83 -12.21
N ILE A 7 -13.71 15.87 -12.98
CA ILE A 7 -14.65 16.97 -13.28
C ILE A 7 -15.85 16.51 -14.14
N ASP A 8 -15.70 15.42 -14.88
CA ASP A 8 -16.76 14.78 -15.68
C ASP A 8 -17.75 13.94 -14.83
N GLY A 9 -17.61 13.98 -13.50
CA GLY A 9 -18.43 13.21 -12.57
C GLY A 9 -17.97 11.75 -12.41
N SER A 10 -17.00 11.28 -13.19
CA SER A 10 -16.42 9.95 -12.98
C SER A 10 -15.48 9.94 -11.77
N TRP A 11 -15.28 8.77 -11.18
CA TRP A 11 -14.34 8.60 -10.06
C TRP A 11 -13.60 7.28 -10.19
N ARG A 12 -12.43 7.21 -9.55
CA ARG A 12 -11.70 5.95 -9.36
C ARG A 12 -11.20 5.83 -7.94
N THR A 13 -11.08 4.61 -7.45
CA THR A 13 -10.40 4.30 -6.20
C THR A 13 -8.99 3.79 -6.46
N ARG A 14 -8.09 4.06 -5.52
CA ARG A 14 -6.77 3.44 -5.48
C ARG A 14 -6.35 3.08 -4.07
N ILE A 15 -5.61 1.98 -3.94
CA ILE A 15 -4.95 1.61 -2.70
C ILE A 15 -3.78 2.58 -2.49
N THR A 16 -3.71 3.15 -1.28
CA THR A 16 -2.70 4.14 -0.90
C THR A 16 -1.73 3.62 0.15
N ALA A 17 -2.12 2.59 0.89
CA ALA A 17 -1.32 1.97 1.93
C ALA A 17 -1.78 0.53 2.17
N CYS A 18 -0.84 -0.30 2.65
CA CYS A 18 -1.10 -1.59 3.27
C CYS A 18 -1.18 -1.40 4.79
N LEU A 19 -1.92 -2.29 5.46
CA LEU A 19 -1.97 -2.34 6.93
C LEU A 19 -1.08 -3.49 7.40
N ALA A 20 -0.09 -3.17 8.23
CA ALA A 20 0.74 -4.19 8.85
C ALA A 20 0.07 -4.77 10.11
N PRO A 21 0.47 -5.97 10.58
CA PRO A 21 -0.10 -6.58 11.78
C PRO A 21 -0.03 -5.71 13.06
N GLY A 22 0.92 -4.77 13.14
CA GLY A 22 1.02 -3.79 14.24
C GLY A 22 0.05 -2.60 14.14
N GLY A 23 -0.85 -2.59 13.15
CA GLY A 23 -1.83 -1.51 12.93
C GLY A 23 -1.27 -0.26 12.25
N PHE A 24 0.04 -0.22 11.96
CA PHE A 24 0.64 0.90 11.24
C PHE A 24 0.37 0.81 9.73
N ARG A 25 0.29 1.99 9.10
CA ARG A 25 0.03 2.14 7.67
C ARG A 25 1.35 2.23 6.92
N LEU A 26 1.58 1.30 6.00
CA LEU A 26 2.71 1.31 5.09
C LEU A 26 2.29 1.88 3.73
N LEU A 27 2.80 3.04 3.35
CA LEU A 27 2.42 3.66 2.07
C LEU A 27 2.84 2.78 0.89
N VAL A 28 2.01 2.75 -0.15
CA VAL A 28 2.36 2.02 -1.39
C VAL A 28 3.66 2.59 -1.98
N GLY A 29 4.59 1.70 -2.32
CA GLY A 29 5.93 2.02 -2.80
C GLY A 29 6.96 2.22 -1.69
N THR A 30 6.59 2.04 -0.42
CA THR A 30 7.50 2.17 0.72
C THR A 30 7.80 0.83 1.37
N GLU A 31 8.91 0.84 2.11
CA GLU A 31 9.39 -0.27 2.93
C GLU A 31 9.51 0.21 4.37
N PHE A 32 9.29 -0.67 5.34
CA PHE A 32 9.43 -0.35 6.75
C PHE A 32 9.95 -1.55 7.53
N THR A 33 10.81 -1.33 8.51
CA THR A 33 11.38 -2.40 9.32
C THR A 33 10.92 -2.24 10.75
N GLU A 34 10.28 -3.28 11.30
CA GLU A 34 9.82 -3.33 12.69
C GLU A 34 10.06 -4.73 13.26
N ALA A 35 10.53 -4.81 14.50
CA ALA A 35 10.72 -6.07 15.23
C ALA A 35 11.51 -7.14 14.42
N GLY A 36 12.56 -6.73 13.70
CA GLY A 36 13.40 -7.61 12.88
C GLY A 36 12.71 -8.13 11.61
N ARG A 37 11.59 -7.54 11.19
CA ARG A 37 10.88 -7.86 9.96
C ARG A 37 10.86 -6.64 9.04
N LYS A 38 11.23 -6.84 7.78
CA LYS A 38 11.06 -5.87 6.72
C LYS A 38 9.70 -6.10 6.05
N TYR A 39 8.87 -5.08 6.05
CA TYR A 39 7.55 -5.03 5.41
C TYR A 39 7.65 -4.22 4.12
N THR A 40 6.90 -4.64 3.10
CA THR A 40 6.82 -3.98 1.80
C THR A 40 5.37 -3.89 1.34
N CYS A 41 5.02 -2.77 0.71
CA CYS A 41 3.72 -2.56 0.09
C CYS A 41 3.94 -2.11 -1.36
N THR A 42 3.88 -3.03 -2.32
CA THR A 42 4.34 -2.79 -3.69
C THR A 42 3.18 -2.72 -4.66
N ARG A 43 3.13 -1.68 -5.51
CA ARG A 43 2.22 -1.65 -6.65
C ARG A 43 2.83 -2.40 -7.82
N LYS A 44 2.12 -3.42 -8.32
CA LYS A 44 2.48 -4.18 -9.50
C LYS A 44 2.06 -3.43 -10.77
N PRO A 45 2.68 -3.74 -11.93
CA PRO A 45 2.35 -3.08 -13.20
C PRO A 45 0.89 -3.24 -13.62
N ASP A 46 0.26 -4.35 -13.23
CA ASP A 46 -1.16 -4.64 -13.50
C ASP A 46 -2.14 -3.90 -12.57
N GLY A 47 -1.64 -3.03 -11.70
CA GLY A 47 -2.44 -2.23 -10.77
C GLY A 47 -2.74 -2.91 -9.44
N ARG A 48 -2.37 -4.19 -9.24
CA ARG A 48 -2.50 -4.85 -7.94
C ARG A 48 -1.54 -4.25 -6.92
N VAL A 49 -1.92 -4.31 -5.65
CA VAL A 49 -1.01 -3.99 -4.53
C VAL A 49 -0.74 -5.27 -3.76
N GLU A 50 0.54 -5.56 -3.56
CA GLU A 50 1.03 -6.73 -2.85
C GLU A 50 1.65 -6.30 -1.52
N PHE A 51 1.23 -6.95 -0.45
CA PHE A 51 1.84 -6.85 0.86
C PHE A 51 2.71 -8.07 1.10
N ALA A 52 3.98 -7.86 1.45
CA ALA A 52 4.91 -8.93 1.77
C ALA A 52 5.80 -8.54 2.95
N TYR A 53 6.27 -9.54 3.69
CA TYR A 53 7.26 -9.35 4.74
C TYR A 53 8.34 -10.42 4.68
N ARG A 54 9.53 -10.06 5.14
CA ARG A 54 10.68 -10.97 5.27
C ARG A 54 11.47 -10.65 6.53
N PRO A 55 12.26 -11.59 7.08
CA PRO A 55 13.28 -11.26 8.07
C PRO A 55 14.17 -10.12 7.55
N ALA A 56 14.51 -9.17 8.42
CA ALA A 56 15.38 -8.04 8.10
C ALA A 56 16.84 -8.50 7.93
#